data_AF-A0A1V5BAF8-F1
#
_entry.id   AF-A0A1V5BAF8-F1
#
_cell.length_a   1.000
_cell.length_b   1.000
_cell.length_c   1.000
_cell.angle_alpha   90.00
_cell.angle_beta   90.00
_cell.angle_gamma   90.00
#
_symmetry.space_group_name_H-M   'P 1'
#
loop_
_entity.id
_entity.type
_entity.pdbx_description
1 polymer ?
#
loop_
_entity_poly.entity_id
_entity_poly.type
_entity_poly.pdbx_seq_one_letter_code
_entity_poly.pdbx_strand_id
1 'polypeptide(L)'
;MTKIYQGVVGLEIRLDTCQDLAGATSMKIMVQKPDGAEAEWMAAQYNSTMIYYVTVDGDLAESGNYILQSSVEWGNASRHLGESVMLKVYRPYE
;
A
#
# COMPACT_ATOMS: atom_id res chain seq x y z
N MET A 1 -10.45 -13.05 10.55
CA MET A 1 -9.50 -12.42 9.61
C MET A 1 -9.61 -13.13 8.28
N THR A 2 -9.77 -12.37 7.20
CA THR A 2 -9.80 -12.90 5.83
C THR A 2 -8.36 -13.12 5.38
N LYS A 3 -8.03 -14.33 4.91
CA LYS A 3 -6.72 -14.62 4.31
C LYS A 3 -6.63 -13.99 2.93
N ILE A 4 -5.50 -13.39 2.61
CA ILE A 4 -5.19 -12.85 1.28
C ILE A 4 -4.22 -13.81 0.62
N TYR A 5 -4.48 -14.17 -0.64
CA TYR A 5 -3.71 -15.15 -1.37
C TYR A 5 -2.85 -14.50 -2.45
N GLN A 6 -1.75 -15.15 -2.82
CA GLN A 6 -0.91 -14.68 -3.92
C GLN A 6 -1.71 -14.66 -5.24
N GLY A 7 -1.40 -13.70 -6.11
CA GLY A 7 -2.04 -13.51 -7.41
C GLY A 7 -3.43 -12.87 -7.35
N VAL A 8 -3.87 -12.37 -6.18
CA VAL A 8 -5.16 -11.68 -6.08
C VAL A 8 -5.08 -10.31 -6.74
N VAL A 9 -5.97 -10.12 -7.71
CA VAL A 9 -6.22 -8.84 -8.40
C VAL A 9 -7.55 -8.27 -7.90
N GLY A 10 -7.61 -6.95 -7.72
CA GLY A 10 -8.82 -6.26 -7.26
C GLY A 10 -8.95 -6.17 -5.74
N LEU A 11 -7.90 -6.48 -4.98
CA LEU A 11 -7.91 -6.28 -3.52
C LEU A 11 -7.73 -4.78 -3.24
N GLU A 12 -8.67 -4.21 -2.51
CA GLU A 12 -8.54 -2.82 -2.05
C GLU A 12 -7.74 -2.76 -0.75
N ILE A 13 -6.61 -2.07 -0.80
CA ILE A 13 -5.74 -1.78 0.33
C ILE A 13 -5.98 -0.34 0.73
N ARG A 14 -6.30 -0.12 2.01
CA ARG A 14 -6.48 1.22 2.58
C ARG A 14 -5.45 1.41 3.68
N LEU A 15 -4.73 2.52 3.63
CA LEU A 15 -3.77 2.92 4.66
C LEU A 15 -4.13 4.30 5.19
N ASP A 16 -4.07 4.44 6.50
CA ASP A 16 -4.11 5.74 7.16
C ASP A 16 -2.76 6.43 6.99
N THR A 17 -2.81 7.74 6.77
CA THR A 17 -1.63 8.60 6.66
C THR A 17 -1.45 9.44 7.93
N CYS A 18 -2.43 9.41 8.85
CA CYS A 18 -2.50 10.21 10.06
C CYS A 18 -2.39 11.72 9.82
N GLN A 19 -2.54 12.17 8.58
CA GLN A 19 -2.41 13.56 8.15
C GLN A 19 -3.59 13.94 7.28
N ASP A 20 -3.97 15.22 7.31
CA ASP A 20 -4.99 15.74 6.40
C ASP A 20 -4.42 15.82 4.97
N LEU A 21 -5.07 15.13 4.04
CA LEU A 21 -4.66 14.99 2.64
C LEU A 21 -5.02 16.21 1.78
N ALA A 22 -5.61 17.26 2.37
CA ALA A 22 -5.89 18.50 1.67
C ALA A 22 -4.63 19.09 1.03
N GLY A 23 -4.66 19.29 -0.29
CA GLY A 23 -3.54 19.84 -1.05
C GLY A 23 -2.38 18.87 -1.29
N ALA A 24 -2.54 17.57 -1.00
CA ALA A 24 -1.54 16.57 -1.34
C ALA A 24 -1.33 16.51 -2.86
N THR A 25 -0.07 16.56 -3.27
CA THR A 25 0.34 16.53 -4.68
C THR A 25 0.67 15.13 -5.17
N SER A 26 1.10 14.24 -4.26
CA SER A 26 1.42 12.86 -4.56
C SER A 26 1.03 11.97 -3.39
N MET A 27 0.42 10.83 -3.69
CA MET A 27 -0.02 9.83 -2.73
C MET A 27 0.41 8.47 -3.26
N LYS A 28 1.23 7.76 -2.49
CA LYS A 28 1.71 6.43 -2.86
C LYS A 28 1.79 5.50 -1.67
N ILE A 29 1.78 4.21 -1.97
CA ILE A 29 2.09 3.15 -1.01
C ILE A 29 3.46 2.59 -1.43
N MET A 30 4.44 2.76 -0.55
CA MET A 30 5.74 2.12 -0.65
C MET A 30 5.58 0.67 -0.19
N VAL A 31 5.99 -0.28 -1.03
CA VAL A 31 5.81 -1.70 -0.79
C VAL A 31 7.16 -2.38 -0.78
N GLN A 32 7.49 -3.05 0.30
CA GLN A 32 8.56 -4.04 0.32
C GLN A 32 7.96 -5.42 0.14
N LYS A 33 8.36 -6.10 -0.93
CA LYS A 33 7.97 -7.47 -1.25
C LYS A 33 8.68 -8.47 -0.33
N PRO A 34 8.22 -9.73 -0.28
CA PRO A 34 8.85 -10.78 0.53
C PRO A 34 10.30 -11.09 0.14
N ASP A 35 10.67 -10.88 -1.12
CA ASP A 35 12.05 -11.03 -1.63
C ASP A 35 12.97 -9.84 -1.26
N GLY A 36 12.40 -8.79 -0.64
CA GLY A 36 13.08 -7.55 -0.28
C GLY A 36 13.06 -6.49 -1.37
N ALA A 37 12.52 -6.77 -2.56
CA ALA A 37 12.38 -5.78 -3.62
C ALA A 37 11.35 -4.71 -3.25
N GLU A 38 11.62 -3.48 -3.65
CA GLU A 38 10.72 -2.35 -3.42
C GLU A 38 9.85 -2.08 -4.65
N ALA A 39 8.59 -1.74 -4.42
CA ALA A 39 7.64 -1.29 -5.42
C ALA A 39 6.92 -0.04 -4.91
N GLU A 40 6.50 0.82 -5.84
CA GLU A 40 5.69 1.99 -5.52
C GLU A 40 4.32 1.85 -6.18
N TRP A 41 3.27 1.95 -5.39
CA TRP A 41 1.89 1.92 -5.87
C TRP A 41 1.29 3.32 -5.79
N MET A 42 0.85 3.86 -6.93
CA MET A 42 0.20 5.17 -7.00
C MET A 42 -1.21 5.06 -6.41
N ALA A 43 -1.40 5.64 -5.22
CA ALA A 43 -2.64 5.54 -4.47
C ALA A 43 -3.53 6.77 -4.71
N ALA A 44 -4.83 6.58 -4.51
CA ALA A 44 -5.81 7.66 -4.57
C ALA A 44 -6.32 7.99 -3.16
N GLN A 45 -6.83 9.21 -2.99
CA GLN A 45 -7.45 9.63 -1.74
C GLN A 45 -8.75 8.85 -1.50
N TYR A 46 -8.88 8.20 -0.34
CA TYR A 46 -10.11 7.53 0.09
C TYR A 46 -10.99 8.47 0.92
N ASN A 47 -10.40 9.16 1.90
CA ASN A 47 -11.05 10.18 2.73
C ASN A 47 -10.03 11.27 3.13
N SER A 48 -10.30 12.06 4.17
CA SER A 48 -9.38 13.13 4.60
C SER A 48 -8.02 12.63 5.09
N THR A 49 -7.90 11.40 5.61
CA THR A 49 -6.66 10.88 6.20
C THR A 49 -6.23 9.52 5.64
N MET A 50 -7.01 8.93 4.73
CA MET A 50 -6.72 7.61 4.18
C MET A 50 -6.48 7.67 2.68
N ILE A 51 -5.52 6.89 2.24
CA ILE A 51 -5.28 6.57 0.83
C ILE A 51 -5.69 5.13 0.56
N TYR A 52 -6.09 4.85 -0.68
CA TYR A 52 -6.39 3.51 -1.14
C TYR A 52 -5.72 3.17 -2.45
N TYR A 53 -5.47 1.88 -2.64
CA TYR A 53 -4.95 1.31 -3.87
C TYR A 53 -5.64 -0.04 -4.12
N VAL A 54 -5.95 -0.32 -5.38
CA VAL A 54 -6.55 -1.59 -5.79
C VAL A 54 -5.45 -2.40 -6.49
N THR A 55 -5.15 -3.59 -5.97
CA THR A 55 -4.08 -4.44 -6.52
C THR A 55 -4.35 -4.79 -7.98
N VAL A 56 -3.32 -4.70 -8.80
CA VAL A 56 -3.35 -5.13 -10.20
C VAL A 56 -2.59 -6.44 -10.38
N ASP A 57 -2.62 -6.97 -11.60
CA ASP A 57 -1.84 -8.15 -11.96
C ASP A 57 -0.35 -7.95 -11.64
N GLY A 58 0.25 -8.93 -10.97
CA GLY A 58 1.67 -8.90 -10.57
C GLY A 58 1.98 -8.25 -9.22
N ASP A 59 1.07 -7.49 -8.59
CA ASP A 59 1.35 -6.82 -7.32
C ASP A 59 1.60 -7.79 -6.15
N LEU A 60 0.74 -8.81 -6.04
CA LEU A 60 0.83 -9.85 -5.01
C LEU A 60 1.33 -11.18 -5.61
N ALA A 61 2.32 -11.12 -6.50
CA ALA A 61 2.80 -12.31 -7.21
C ALA A 61 3.45 -13.38 -6.30
N GLU A 62 3.87 -13.01 -5.10
CA GLU A 62 4.63 -13.87 -4.19
C GLU A 62 3.85 -14.10 -2.89
N SER A 63 3.98 -15.30 -2.30
CA SER A 63 3.53 -15.56 -0.94
C SER A 63 4.57 -15.06 0.06
N GLY A 64 4.14 -14.38 1.11
CA GLY A 64 5.03 -13.93 2.19
C GLY A 64 4.50 -12.69 2.91
N ASN A 65 5.39 -12.06 3.67
CA ASN A 65 5.08 -10.81 4.36
C ASN A 65 5.46 -9.64 3.46
N TYR A 66 4.48 -8.84 3.09
CA TYR A 66 4.67 -7.56 2.44
C TYR A 66 4.65 -6.47 3.49
N ILE A 67 5.54 -5.48 3.38
CA ILE A 67 5.52 -4.29 4.22
C ILE A 67 4.96 -3.15 3.38
N LEU A 68 3.87 -2.55 3.83
CA LEU A 68 3.21 -1.44 3.16
C LEU A 68 3.38 -0.19 4.00
N GLN A 69 3.78 0.92 3.38
CA GLN A 69 3.91 2.20 4.07
C GLN A 69 3.30 3.30 3.21
N SER A 70 2.40 4.09 3.79
CA SER A 70 1.86 5.26 3.11
C SER A 70 2.93 6.35 3.00
N SER A 71 3.04 6.98 1.83
CA SER A 71 3.89 8.15 1.59
C SER A 71 3.08 9.21 0.87
N VAL A 72 3.00 10.39 1.47
CA VAL A 72 2.25 11.52 0.93
C VAL A 72 3.18 12.72 0.82
N GLU A 73 3.02 13.49 -0.26
CA GLU A 73 3.83 14.68 -0.54
C GLU A 73 2.94 15.89 -0.81
N TRP A 74 3.28 17.04 -0.20
CA TRP A 74 2.66 18.35 -0.44
C TRP A 74 3.70 19.28 -1.09
N GLY A 75 3.92 19.06 -2.38
CA GLY A 75 5.02 19.66 -3.13
C GLY A 75 6.39 19.08 -2.76
N ASN A 76 7.45 19.68 -3.31
CA ASN A 76 8.79 19.09 -3.28
C ASN A 76 9.48 19.06 -1.90
N ALA A 77 8.98 19.83 -0.92
CA ALA A 77 9.65 20.00 0.37
C ALA A 77 8.94 19.31 1.54
N SER A 78 7.72 18.82 1.35
CA SER A 78 6.93 18.22 2.42
C SER A 78 6.57 16.80 2.05
N ARG A 79 7.22 15.83 2.70
CA ARG A 79 6.94 14.41 2.57
C ARG A 79 6.65 13.82 3.95
N HIS A 80 5.54 13.11 4.07
CA HIS A 80 5.16 12.38 5.27
C HIS A 80 5.13 10.88 4.98
N LEU A 81 5.70 10.10 5.89
CA LEU A 81 5.64 8.64 5.88
C LEU A 81 4.72 8.21 7.01
N GLY A 82 3.66 7.47 6.69
CA GLY A 82 2.80 6.88 7.71
C GLY A 82 3.42 5.64 8.35
N GLU A 83 2.63 5.00 9.22
CA GLU A 83 3.00 3.74 9.86
C GLU A 83 3.13 2.62 8.82
N SER A 84 4.13 1.74 9.02
CA SER A 84 4.27 0.55 8.20
C SER A 84 3.36 -0.57 8.71
N VAL A 85 2.65 -1.22 7.79
CA VAL A 85 1.74 -2.32 8.08
C VAL A 85 2.22 -3.57 7.37
N MET A 86 2.15 -4.70 8.06
CA MET A 86 2.49 -6.01 7.48
C MET A 86 1.26 -6.67 6.88
N LEU A 87 1.30 -6.94 5.58
CA LEU A 87 0.30 -7.71 4.86
C LEU A 87 0.83 -9.13 4.62
N LYS A 88 0.20 -10.13 5.26
CA LYS A 88 0.56 -11.53 5.04
C LYS A 88 -0.22 -12.10 3.85
N VAL A 89 0.51 -12.50 2.82
CA VAL A 89 -0.01 -13.13 1.60
C VAL A 89 0.30 -14.63 1.63
N TYR A 90 -0.73 -15.45 1.50
CA TYR A 90 -0.65 -16.90 1.60
C TYR A 90 -0.54 -17.56 0.23
N ARG A 91 -0.02 -18.79 0.21
CA ARG A 91 -0.12 -19.64 -0.98
C ARG A 91 -1.56 -20.11 -1.17
N PRO A 92 -1.99 -20.40 -2.41
CA PRO A 92 -3.29 -20.99 -2.64
C PRO A 92 -3.42 -22.29 -1.85
N TYR A 93 -4.58 -22.52 -1.23
CA TYR A 93 -4.91 -23.72 -0.45
C TYR A 93 -4.21 -23.88 0.92
N GLU A 94 -3.64 -22.81 1.47
CA GLU A 94 -3.10 -22.72 2.85
C GLU A 94 -4.11 -22.14 3.86
#